data_AF-A0A7V8IVT4-F1
#
_entry.id   AF-A0A7V8IVT4-F1
#
_cell.length_a   1.000
_cell.length_b   1.000
_cell.length_c   1.000
_cell.angle_alpha   90.00
_cell.angle_beta   90.00
_cell.angle_gamma   90.00
#
_symmetry.space_group_name_H-M   'P 1'
#
loop_
_entity.id
_entity.type
_entity.pdbx_description
1 polymer ?
#
loop_
_entity_poly.entity_id
_entity_poly.type
_entity_poly.pdbx_seq_one_letter_code
_entity_poly.pdbx_strand_id
1 'polypeptide(L)'
;MKCAICGFDNEAREAYCRACGSKVQVNLSEVESDLIAKSDRQMEESTEGEIRRWLVASICLFLVVLTAKVLFGPATWPPNYAVPSIGRDADYATYTYVHDVPLQPVQVEMPPP
;
A
#
# COMPACT_ATOMS: atom_id res chain seq x y z
N MET A 1 -37.14 16.16 16.62
CA MET A 1 -38.60 15.88 16.66
C MET A 1 -39.27 16.67 17.78
N LYS A 2 -40.26 17.51 17.47
CA LYS A 2 -40.91 18.36 18.47
C LYS A 2 -41.92 17.58 19.31
N CYS A 3 -41.84 17.75 20.63
CA CYS A 3 -42.84 17.26 21.56
C CYS A 3 -44.18 17.96 21.29
N ALA A 4 -45.26 17.18 21.12
CA ALA A 4 -46.60 17.71 20.91
C ALA A 4 -47.18 18.44 22.15
N ILE A 5 -46.62 18.21 23.34
CA ILE A 5 -47.10 18.79 24.59
C ILE A 5 -46.38 20.11 24.93
N CYS A 6 -45.05 20.13 24.89
CA CYS A 6 -44.26 21.29 25.33
C CYS A 6 -43.48 21.97 24.19
N GLY A 7 -43.52 21.45 22.97
CA GLY A 7 -42.82 22.01 21.81
C GLY A 7 -41.30 21.80 21.81
N PHE A 8 -40.74 21.16 22.84
CA PHE A 8 -39.31 20.90 22.95
C PHE A 8 -38.81 19.98 21.83
N ASP A 9 -37.66 20.28 21.23
CA ASP A 9 -37.07 19.51 20.15
C ASP A 9 -36.20 18.37 20.71
N ASN A 10 -36.67 17.13 20.57
CA ASN A 10 -35.98 15.92 21.04
C ASN A 10 -35.21 15.27 19.89
N GLU A 11 -34.21 14.46 20.21
CA GLU A 11 -33.53 13.64 19.21
C GLU A 11 -34.50 12.53 18.71
N ALA A 12 -34.37 12.14 17.44
CA ALA A 12 -35.28 11.17 16.81
C ALA A 12 -35.37 9.82 17.55
N ARG A 13 -34.34 9.48 18.35
CA ARG A 13 -34.21 8.19 19.04
C ARG A 13 -34.85 8.16 20.43
N GLU A 14 -35.44 9.26 20.89
CA GLU A 14 -35.95 9.35 22.26
C GLU A 14 -37.42 8.94 22.37
N ALA A 15 -37.68 7.92 23.18
CA ALA A 15 -39.05 7.47 23.48
C ALA A 15 -39.85 8.49 24.32
N TYR A 16 -39.16 9.38 25.04
CA TYR A 16 -39.75 10.35 25.97
C TYR A 16 -39.10 11.71 25.81
N CYS A 17 -39.88 12.77 26.02
CA CYS A 17 -39.40 14.12 25.91
C CYS A 17 -38.48 14.48 27.09
N ARG A 18 -37.27 14.99 26.81
CA ARG A 18 -36.32 15.42 27.86
C ARG A 18 -36.84 16.53 28.76
N ALA A 19 -37.74 17.38 28.25
CA ALA A 19 -38.25 18.54 28.98
C ALA A 19 -39.46 18.24 29.86
N CYS A 20 -40.41 17.42 29.40
CA CYS A 20 -41.68 17.19 30.11
C CYS A 20 -41.99 15.72 30.40
N GLY A 21 -41.13 14.78 29.97
CA GLY A 21 -41.31 13.34 30.21
C GLY A 21 -42.44 12.68 29.42
N SER A 22 -43.15 13.42 28.55
CA SER A 22 -44.23 12.85 27.73
C SER A 22 -43.69 11.86 26.70
N LYS A 23 -44.43 10.79 26.43
CA LYS A 23 -44.09 9.87 25.34
C LYS A 23 -44.11 10.61 24.00
N VAL A 24 -43.00 10.55 23.27
CA VAL A 24 -42.91 11.16 21.95
C VAL A 24 -43.29 10.11 20.91
N GLN A 25 -44.10 10.47 19.92
CA GLN A 25 -44.42 9.55 18.83
C GLN A 25 -43.22 9.46 17.89
N VAL A 26 -42.40 8.44 18.11
CA VAL A 26 -41.22 8.15 17.30
C VAL A 26 -41.67 7.47 16.01
N ASN A 27 -41.47 8.14 14.86
CA ASN A 27 -41.69 7.53 13.56
C ASN A 27 -40.48 6.67 13.21
N LEU A 28 -40.71 5.36 13.02
CA LEU A 28 -39.66 4.38 12.74
C LEU A 28 -38.84 4.75 11.49
N SER A 29 -39.48 5.34 10.47
CA SER A 29 -38.86 5.78 9.22
C SER A 29 -37.88 6.95 9.39
N GLU A 30 -38.14 7.85 10.34
CA GLU A 30 -37.29 9.01 10.64
C GLU A 30 -36.08 8.60 11.50
N VAL A 31 -36.25 7.57 12.32
CA VAL A 31 -35.17 6.94 13.08
C VAL A 31 -34.22 6.20 12.14
N GLU A 32 -34.75 5.43 11.19
CA GLU A 32 -33.96 4.69 10.22
C GLU A 32 -33.12 5.61 9.34
N SER A 33 -33.68 6.71 8.83
CA SER A 33 -32.93 7.67 8.01
C SER A 33 -31.82 8.39 8.79
N ASP A 34 -32.05 8.74 10.07
CA ASP A 34 -31.02 9.32 10.95
C ASP A 34 -29.92 8.29 11.30
N LEU A 35 -30.28 7.01 11.44
CA LEU A 35 -29.33 5.91 11.63
C LEU A 35 -28.44 5.70 10.41
N ILE A 36 -29.01 5.69 9.21
CA ILE A 36 -28.28 5.54 7.94
C ILE A 36 -27.36 6.74 7.73
N ALA A 37 -27.87 7.97 7.90
CA ALA A 37 -27.05 9.18 7.75
C ALA A 37 -25.88 9.25 8.73
N LYS A 38 -26.05 8.72 9.95
CA LYS A 38 -24.97 8.66 10.95
C LYS A 38 -23.97 7.53 10.66
N SER A 39 -24.43 6.39 10.13
CA SER A 39 -23.60 5.31 9.62
C SER A 39 -22.70 5.79 8.47
N ASP A 40 -23.26 6.50 7.50
CA ASP A 40 -22.51 6.97 6.32
C ASP A 40 -21.43 7.98 6.72
N ARG A 41 -21.76 8.94 7.60
CA ARG A 41 -20.76 9.88 8.13
C ARG A 41 -19.66 9.21 8.93
N GLN A 42 -19.99 8.18 9.71
CA GLN A 42 -18.98 7.41 10.46
C GLN A 42 -18.10 6.56 9.54
N MET A 43 -18.64 6.05 8.43
CA MET A 43 -17.87 5.34 7.42
C MET A 43 -16.89 6.29 6.70
N GLU A 44 -17.31 7.51 6.35
CA GLU A 44 -16.43 8.49 5.71
C GLU A 44 -15.31 8.98 6.63
N GLU A 45 -15.60 9.33 7.89
CA GLU A 45 -14.59 9.86 8.82
C GLU A 45 -13.60 8.79 9.31
N SER A 46 -14.03 7.53 9.43
CA SER A 46 -13.20 6.44 9.97
C SER A 46 -12.31 5.79 8.90
N THR A 47 -12.75 5.72 7.65
CA THR A 47 -12.05 4.96 6.61
C THR A 47 -10.81 5.65 6.05
N GLU A 48 -10.76 6.99 6.00
CA GLU A 48 -9.65 7.71 5.36
C GLU A 48 -8.32 7.51 6.11
N GLY A 49 -8.36 7.62 7.44
CA GLY A 49 -7.16 7.45 8.28
C GLY A 49 -6.67 6.01 8.33
N GLU A 50 -7.59 5.04 8.38
CA GLU A 50 -7.28 3.62 8.41
C GLU A 50 -6.66 3.17 7.08
N ILE A 51 -7.30 3.50 5.95
CA ILE A 51 -6.84 3.11 4.61
C ILE A 51 -5.46 3.70 4.32
N ARG A 52 -5.21 4.97 4.66
CA ARG A 52 -3.91 5.60 4.43
C ARG A 52 -2.79 4.91 5.21
N ARG A 53 -3.03 4.50 6.45
CA ARG A 53 -2.04 3.77 7.26
C ARG A 53 -1.71 2.41 6.65
N TRP A 54 -2.73 1.65 6.21
CA TRP A 54 -2.53 0.37 5.54
C TRP A 54 -1.83 0.50 4.19
N LEU A 55 -2.16 1.51 3.39
CA LEU A 55 -1.48 1.80 2.13
C LEU A 55 0.01 2.11 2.35
N VAL A 56 0.33 2.97 3.32
CA VAL A 56 1.72 3.30 3.64
C VAL A 56 2.46 2.06 4.15
N ALA A 57 1.86 1.27 5.04
CA ALA A 57 2.47 0.04 5.53
C ALA A 57 2.74 -0.97 4.40
N SER A 58 1.80 -1.14 3.48
CA SER A 58 1.94 -2.01 2.31
C SER A 58 3.09 -1.57 1.38
N ILE A 59 3.16 -0.27 1.06
CA ILE A 59 4.24 0.31 0.25
C ILE A 59 5.59 0.12 0.94
N CYS A 60 5.68 0.42 2.25
CA CYS A 60 6.91 0.23 3.01
C CYS A 60 7.37 -1.23 3.02
N LEU A 61 6.45 -2.17 3.28
CA LEU A 61 6.74 -3.60 3.26
C LEU A 61 7.25 -4.05 1.88
N PHE A 62 6.60 -3.60 0.80
CA PHE A 62 7.03 -3.91 -0.56
C PHE A 62 8.44 -3.41 -0.86
N LEU A 63 8.77 -2.17 -0.49
CA LEU A 63 10.11 -1.61 -0.66
C LEU A 63 11.15 -2.39 0.15
N VAL A 64 10.84 -2.76 1.39
CA VAL A 64 11.74 -3.59 2.22
C VAL A 64 12.00 -4.94 1.56
N VAL A 65 10.96 -5.62 1.05
CA VAL A 65 11.11 -6.90 0.34
C VAL A 65 11.93 -6.75 -0.93
N LEU A 66 11.72 -5.68 -1.71
CA LEU A 66 12.53 -5.40 -2.91
C LEU A 66 14.01 -5.18 -2.55
N THR A 67 14.29 -4.34 -1.55
CA THR A 67 15.67 -4.09 -1.13
C THR A 67 16.35 -5.36 -0.64
N ALA A 68 15.65 -6.20 0.13
CA ALA A 68 16.16 -7.49 0.55
C ALA A 68 16.42 -8.42 -0.64
N LYS A 69 15.54 -8.44 -1.65
CA LYS A 69 15.76 -9.22 -2.87
C LYS A 69 16.96 -8.74 -3.68
N VAL A 70 17.22 -7.45 -3.72
CA VAL A 70 18.40 -6.88 -4.41
C VAL A 70 19.69 -7.21 -3.64
N LEU A 71 19.67 -7.12 -2.30
CA LEU A 71 20.85 -7.32 -1.47
C LEU A 71 21.20 -8.79 -1.23
N PHE A 72 20.19 -9.65 -1.08
CA PHE A 72 20.35 -11.06 -0.71
C PHE A 72 19.91 -12.03 -1.81
N GLY A 73 19.46 -11.53 -2.96
CA GLY A 73 19.14 -12.37 -4.10
C GLY A 73 20.40 -13.01 -4.69
N PRO A 74 20.32 -14.26 -5.18
CA PRO A 74 21.41 -14.80 -5.98
C PRO A 74 21.64 -13.88 -7.19
N ALA A 75 22.90 -13.61 -7.50
CA ALA A 75 23.25 -12.81 -8.66
C ALA A 75 22.78 -13.55 -9.92
N THR A 76 21.65 -13.13 -10.50
CA THR A 76 21.05 -13.76 -11.70
C THR A 76 21.71 -13.29 -13.00
N TRP A 77 22.95 -12.79 -12.94
CA TRP A 77 23.63 -12.37 -14.15
C TRP A 77 23.91 -13.60 -15.01
N PRO A 78 23.56 -13.57 -16.31
CA PRO A 78 23.92 -14.65 -17.21
C PRO A 78 25.45 -14.77 -17.28
N PRO A 79 26.00 -15.99 -17.45
CA PRO A 79 27.43 -16.13 -17.71
C PRO A 79 27.80 -15.31 -18.95
N ASN A 80 28.83 -14.46 -18.82
CA ASN A 80 29.29 -13.51 -19.84
C ASN A 80 28.36 -12.30 -20.09
N TYR A 81 28.17 -11.45 -19.09
CA TYR A 81 27.51 -10.16 -19.28
C TYR A 81 28.53 -9.03 -19.45
N ALA A 82 28.22 -8.06 -20.30
CA ALA A 82 29.07 -6.91 -20.53
C ALA A 82 28.87 -5.91 -19.39
N VAL A 83 29.93 -5.63 -18.62
CA VAL A 83 29.90 -4.60 -17.59
C VAL A 83 30.36 -3.29 -18.23
N PRO A 84 29.48 -2.27 -18.33
CA PRO A 84 29.92 -0.96 -18.78
C PRO A 84 30.80 -0.35 -17.68
N SER A 85 32.08 -0.16 -17.98
CA SER A 85 32.99 0.61 -17.14
C SER A 85 33.11 2.01 -17.72
N ILE A 86 32.81 3.01 -16.91
CA ILE A 86 32.99 4.42 -17.25
C ILE A 86 34.17 4.91 -16.41
N GLY A 87 35.32 5.07 -17.06
CA GLY A 87 36.48 5.74 -16.48
C GLY A 87 36.12 7.18 -16.15
N ARG A 88 36.68 7.73 -15.08
CA ARG A 88 36.36 9.08 -14.57
C ARG A 88 36.60 10.19 -15.61
N ASP A 89 37.37 9.90 -16.66
CA ASP A 89 37.73 10.81 -17.76
C ASP A 89 37.47 10.21 -19.17
N ALA A 90 36.52 9.28 -19.33
CA ALA A 90 36.29 8.60 -20.61
C ALA A 90 35.20 9.27 -21.47
N ASP A 91 35.51 9.59 -22.73
CA ASP A 91 34.55 10.11 -23.73
C ASP A 91 33.55 9.04 -24.24
N TYR A 92 33.81 7.75 -23.96
CA TYR A 92 32.95 6.64 -24.34
C TYR A 92 32.99 5.51 -23.31
N ALA A 93 31.90 4.74 -23.23
CA ALA A 93 31.83 3.56 -22.37
C ALA A 93 32.65 2.40 -22.95
N THR A 94 33.50 1.78 -22.12
CA THR A 94 34.25 0.56 -22.50
C THR A 94 33.56 -0.67 -21.89
N TYR A 95 33.29 -1.67 -22.73
CA TYR A 95 32.67 -2.93 -22.31
C TYR A 95 33.76 -3.97 -22.04
N THR A 96 33.87 -4.42 -20.79
CA THR A 96 34.71 -5.57 -20.44
C THR A 96 33.84 -6.79 -20.22
N TYR A 97 34.15 -7.88 -20.93
CA TYR A 97 33.51 -9.18 -20.72
C TYR A 97 34.25 -9.93 -19.62
N VAL A 98 33.55 -10.24 -18.54
CA VAL A 98 34.08 -11.10 -17.47
C VAL A 98 33.81 -12.55 -17.86
N HIS A 99 34.86 -13.29 -18.18
CA HIS A 99 34.80 -14.73 -18.43
C HIS A 99 35.15 -15.49 -17.14
N ASP A 100 34.18 -16.20 -16.55
CA ASP A 100 34.38 -17.04 -15.35
C ASP A 100 34.91 -18.45 -15.69
N VAL A 101 35.24 -18.73 -16.95
CA VAL A 101 35.75 -20.05 -17.37
C VAL A 101 37.28 -20.04 -17.30
N PRO A 102 37.93 -20.93 -16.52
CA PRO A 102 39.36 -21.09 -16.59
C PRO A 102 39.73 -21.56 -18.00
N LEU A 103 40.57 -20.77 -18.69
CA LEU A 103 41.11 -21.14 -19.99
C LEU A 103 41.83 -22.48 -19.85
N GLN A 104 41.22 -23.57 -20.33
CA GLN A 104 41.95 -24.83 -20.47
C GLN A 104 42.98 -24.62 -21.59
N PRO A 105 44.27 -24.92 -21.36
CA PRO A 105 45.27 -24.81 -22.41
C PRO A 105 44.93 -25.79 -23.53
N VAL A 106 44.63 -25.27 -24.71
CA VAL A 106 44.45 -26.06 -25.93
C VAL A 106 45.78 -26.74 -26.24
N GLN A 107 45.83 -28.06 -26.08
CA GLN A 107 46.95 -28.87 -26.54
C GLN A 107 46.91 -28.91 -28.07
N VAL A 108 47.76 -28.13 -28.71
CA VAL A 108 47.95 -28.19 -30.17
C VAL A 108 48.97 -29.29 -30.43
N GLU A 109 48.51 -30.49 -30.78
CA GLU A 109 49.39 -31.50 -31.38
C GLU A 109 49.82 -31.00 -32.76
N MET A 110 51.10 -30.66 -32.88
CA MET A 110 51.71 -30.37 -34.17
C MET A 110 51.86 -31.68 -34.95
N PRO A 111 51.49 -31.72 -36.25
CA PRO A 111 51.72 -32.90 -37.06
C PRO A 111 53.23 -33.14 -37.25
N PRO A 112 53.65 -34.42 -37.36
CA PRO A 112 55.05 -34.78 -37.51
C PRO A 112 55.64 -34.28 -38.85
N PRO A 113 56.99 -34.10 -38.91
CA PRO A 113 57.68 -33.48 -40.03
C PRO A 113 57.64 -34.29 -41.33
#